data_AF-A0A1S3DLD0-F1
#
_entry.id   AF-A0A1S3DLD0-F1
#
_cell.length_a   1.000
_cell.length_b   1.000
_cell.length_c   1.000
_cell.angle_alpha   90.00
_cell.angle_beta   90.00
_cell.angle_gamma   90.00
#
_symmetry.space_group_name_H-M   'P 1'
#
loop_
_entity.id
_entity.type
_entity.pdbx_description
1 polymer ?
#
loop_
_entity_poly.entity_id
_entity_poly.type
_entity_poly.pdbx_seq_one_letter_code
_entity_poly.pdbx_strand_id
1 'polypeptide(L)' 'SQTPIQPIVVSQYYFVDDKTKKFDSGRNVISILPPIPTEGLTKDNVNDLMDRTYKAMSEEYEKITKENTPPGEDKKDN' A
#
# COMPACT_ATOMS: atom_id res chain seq x y z
N SER A 1 -8.85 -9.82 -23.39
CA SER A 1 -9.12 -8.38 -23.17
C SER A 1 -7.96 -7.79 -22.40
N GLN A 2 -7.62 -6.53 -22.63
CA GLN A 2 -6.75 -5.75 -21.76
C GLN A 2 -7.65 -4.96 -20.82
N THR A 3 -7.35 -5.03 -19.52
CA THR A 3 -8.11 -4.35 -18.46
C THR A 3 -7.12 -3.63 -17.56
N PRO A 4 -7.38 -2.37 -17.16
CA PRO A 4 -6.52 -1.66 -16.22
C PRO A 4 -6.35 -2.42 -14.90
N ILE A 5 -5.18 -2.29 -14.29
CA ILE A 5 -4.94 -2.79 -12.92
C ILE A 5 -5.35 -1.69 -11.95
N GLN A 6 -6.14 -2.02 -10.93
CA GLN A 6 -6.51 -1.09 -9.85
C GLN A 6 -5.60 -1.35 -8.63
N PRO A 7 -4.59 -0.52 -8.35
CA PRO A 7 -3.73 -0.72 -7.20
C PRO A 7 -4.43 -0.22 -5.93
N ILE A 8 -4.45 -1.05 -4.89
CA ILE A 8 -5.05 -0.75 -3.59
C ILE A 8 -3.97 -1.00 -2.53
N VAL A 9 -3.75 -0.02 -1.68
CA VAL A 9 -2.69 -0.05 -0.66
C VAL A 9 -3.33 0.10 0.72
N VAL A 10 -2.92 -0.75 1.66
CA VAL A 10 -3.37 -0.71 3.06
C VAL A 10 -2.17 -0.38 3.93
N SER A 11 -2.32 0.57 4.85
CA SER A 11 -1.26 0.95 5.78
C SER A 11 -0.83 -0.21 6.68
N GLN A 12 0.38 -0.13 7.22
CA GLN A 12 0.85 -1.10 8.21
C GLN A 12 -0.12 -1.19 9.41
N TYR A 13 -0.41 -2.42 9.81
CA TYR A 13 -1.24 -2.72 10.97
C TYR A 13 -0.42 -2.56 12.26
N TYR A 14 -0.64 -1.49 13.02
CA TYR A 14 -0.02 -1.33 14.35
C TYR A 14 -0.79 -2.05 15.47
N PHE A 15 -2.07 -2.38 15.23
CA PHE A 15 -2.97 -2.97 16.22
C PHE A 15 -3.12 -4.49 16.08
N VAL A 16 -2.36 -5.11 15.17
CA VAL A 16 -2.32 -6.55 14.98
C VAL A 16 -0.90 -7.03 15.21
N ASP A 17 -0.71 -7.89 16.20
CA ASP A 17 0.56 -8.57 16.45
C ASP A 17 0.35 -10.08 16.39
N ASP A 18 0.87 -10.70 15.35
CA ASP A 18 0.76 -12.15 15.14
C ASP A 18 1.56 -12.95 16.17
N LYS A 19 2.67 -12.43 16.70
CA LYS A 19 3.51 -13.13 17.68
C LYS A 19 2.80 -13.22 19.02
N THR A 20 2.20 -12.12 19.45
CA THR A 20 1.45 -12.07 20.72
C THR A 20 -0.02 -12.43 20.56
N LYS A 21 -0.47 -12.75 19.34
CA LYS A 21 -1.88 -13.01 18.97
C LYS A 21 -2.82 -11.91 19.45
N LYS A 22 -2.38 -10.66 19.37
CA LYS A 22 -3.10 -9.48 19.85
C LYS A 22 -3.84 -8.81 18.69
N PHE A 23 -5.09 -8.44 18.95
CA PHE A 23 -5.92 -7.65 18.05
C PHE A 23 -6.55 -6.52 18.86
N ASP A 24 -6.01 -5.32 18.72
CA ASP A 24 -6.48 -4.13 19.43
C ASP A 24 -7.43 -3.29 18.56
N SER A 25 -8.10 -2.35 19.21
CA SER A 25 -8.79 -1.28 18.48
C SER A 25 -7.78 -0.36 17.82
N GLY A 26 -8.01 -0.05 16.55
CA GLY A 26 -7.17 0.85 15.80
C GLY A 26 -7.86 1.36 14.54
N ARG A 27 -7.17 2.24 13.81
CA ARG A 27 -7.58 2.72 12.50
C ARG A 27 -6.55 2.27 11.48
N ASN A 28 -6.98 2.12 10.24
CA ASN A 28 -6.09 1.95 9.09
C ASN A 28 -6.45 2.95 8.02
N VAL A 29 -5.46 3.24 7.20
CA VAL A 29 -5.62 4.01 5.98
C VAL A 29 -5.63 3.05 4.81
N ILE A 30 -6.63 3.19 3.94
CA ILE A 30 -6.70 2.50 2.65
C ILE A 30 -6.57 3.57 1.58
N SER A 31 -5.58 3.41 0.70
CA SER A 31 -5.37 4.28 -0.46
C SER A 31 -5.67 3.54 -1.74
N ILE A 32 -6.46 4.19 -2.61
CA ILE A 32 -6.82 3.69 -3.94
C ILE A 32 -6.07 4.54 -4.96
N LEU A 33 -5.07 3.96 -5.59
CA LEU A 33 -4.25 4.67 -6.58
C LEU A 33 -4.97 4.76 -7.93
N PRO A 34 -4.56 5.67 -8.83
CA PRO A 34 -5.09 5.68 -10.19
C PRO A 34 -4.93 4.31 -10.88
N PRO A 35 -5.91 3.87 -11.69
CA PRO A 35 -5.78 2.66 -12.49
C PRO A 35 -4.55 2.73 -13.39
N ILE A 36 -3.87 1.59 -13.52
CA ILE A 36 -2.70 1.45 -14.36
C ILE A 36 -3.13 0.82 -15.71
N PRO A 37 -3.06 1.57 -16.82
CA PRO A 37 -3.54 1.11 -18.14
C PRO A 37 -2.75 -0.10 -18.66
N THR A 38 -3.40 -1.08 -19.27
CA THR A 38 -2.75 -2.28 -19.85
C THR A 38 -2.90 -2.38 -21.36
N GLU A 39 -3.50 -1.37 -21.98
CA GLU A 39 -3.69 -1.24 -23.42
C GLU A 39 -2.34 -1.30 -24.14
N GLY A 40 -2.25 -2.15 -25.15
CA GLY A 40 -1.03 -2.36 -25.94
C GLY A 40 0.07 -3.21 -25.29
N LEU A 41 -0.07 -3.62 -24.03
CA LEU A 41 0.91 -4.51 -23.37
C LEU A 41 0.76 -5.98 -23.80
N THR A 42 1.89 -6.64 -24.01
CA THR A 42 1.96 -8.09 -24.31
C THR A 42 2.53 -8.89 -23.14
N LYS A 43 2.65 -10.21 -23.31
CA LYS A 43 3.26 -11.09 -22.31
C LYS A 43 4.71 -10.71 -21.99
N ASP A 44 5.40 -10.08 -22.93
CA ASP A 44 6.80 -9.67 -22.75
C ASP A 44 6.93 -8.50 -21.77
N ASN A 45 5.84 -7.75 -21.54
CA ASN A 45 5.82 -6.60 -20.63
C ASN A 45 5.39 -6.97 -19.20
N VAL A 46 5.18 -8.25 -18.88
CA VAL A 46 4.64 -8.65 -17.57
C VAL A 46 5.57 -8.26 -16.43
N ASN A 47 6.88 -8.43 -16.59
CA ASN A 47 7.86 -8.05 -15.56
C ASN A 47 7.84 -6.54 -15.31
N ASP A 48 7.92 -5.73 -16.37
CA ASP A 48 7.87 -4.26 -16.27
C ASP A 48 6.55 -3.77 -15.65
N LEU A 49 5.43 -4.42 -15.99
CA LEU A 49 4.12 -4.14 -15.43
C LEU A 49 4.07 -4.44 -13.92
N MET A 50 4.66 -5.55 -13.49
CA MET A 50 4.77 -5.89 -12.06
C MET A 50 5.64 -4.88 -11.33
N ASP A 51 6.81 -4.55 -11.86
CA ASP A 51 7.75 -3.64 -11.22
C ASP A 51 7.18 -2.23 -11.06
N ARG A 52 6.52 -1.69 -12.10
CA ARG A 52 5.88 -0.36 -11.98
C ARG A 52 4.74 -0.37 -10.96
N THR A 53 3.96 -1.45 -10.93
CA THR A 53 2.82 -1.58 -10.01
C THR A 53 3.32 -1.68 -8.58
N TYR A 54 4.33 -2.52 -8.35
CA TYR A 54 4.98 -2.68 -7.06
C TYR A 54 5.61 -1.39 -6.56
N LYS A 55 6.32 -0.66 -7.43
CA LYS A 55 6.93 0.63 -7.09
C LYS A 55 5.88 1.65 -6.66
N ALA A 56 4.84 1.84 -7.46
CA ALA A 56 3.76 2.78 -7.14
C ALA A 56 3.05 2.44 -5.82
N MET A 57 2.78 1.15 -5.58
CA MET A 57 2.16 0.70 -4.33
C MET A 57 3.09 0.83 -3.12
N SER A 58 4.39 0.57 -3.28
CA SER A 58 5.38 0.67 -2.20
C SER A 58 5.58 2.12 -1.75
N GLU A 59 5.68 3.06 -2.71
CA GLU A 59 5.79 4.49 -2.42
C GLU A 59 4.58 5.00 -1.62
N GLU A 60 3.36 4.61 -2.02
CA GLU A 60 2.15 4.98 -1.29
C GLU A 60 2.07 4.26 0.07
N TYR A 61 2.50 3.00 0.16
CA TYR A 61 2.52 2.24 1.41
C TYR A 61 3.38 2.93 2.47
N GLU A 62 4.59 3.36 2.12
CA GLU A 62 5.47 4.07 3.03
C GLU A 62 4.84 5.39 3.52
N LYS A 63 4.17 6.11 2.62
CA LYS A 63 3.49 7.36 2.94
C LYS A 63 2.35 7.14 3.92
N ILE A 64 1.39 6.26 3.61
CA ILE A 64 0.22 6.04 4.45
C ILE A 64 0.56 5.32 5.76
N THR A 65 1.65 4.55 5.79
CA THR A 65 2.17 3.95 7.02
C THR A 65 2.78 5.00 7.95
N LYS A 66 3.50 5.99 7.41
CA LYS A 66 4.01 7.13 8.20
C LYS A 66 2.91 8.03 8.76
N GLU A 67 1.74 8.04 8.12
CA GLU A 67 0.54 8.75 8.60
C GLU A 67 -0.23 7.91 9.65
N ASN A 68 -0.25 6.58 9.49
CA ASN A 68 -0.93 5.64 10.39
C ASN A 68 -0.08 5.33 11.63
N THR A 69 0.13 6.33 12.49
CA THR A 69 0.85 6.18 13.76
C THR A 69 -0.10 5.84 14.92
N PRO A 70 0.36 5.06 15.93
CA PRO A 70 -0.42 4.83 17.14
C PRO A 70 -0.77 6.14 17.84
N PRO A 71 -1.97 6.27 18.44
CA PRO A 71 -2.32 7.41 19.28
C PRO A 71 -1.31 7.56 20.43
N GLY A 72 -0.59 8.69 20.49
CA GLY A 72 0.41 8.98 21.52
C GLY A 72 1.88 8.95 21.06
N GLU A 73 2.16 8.60 19.79
CA GLU A 73 3.48 8.73 19.15
C GLU A 73 3.53 9.92 18.18
N ASP A 74 3.13 11.11 18.64
CA ASP A 74 3.36 12.32 17.86
C ASP A 74 4.87 12.51 17.65
N LYS A 75 5.29 12.63 16.39
CA LYS A 75 6.68 12.89 16.00
C LYS A 75 7.17 14.10 16.78
N LYS A 76 8.18 13.89 17.64
CA LYS A 76 9.01 15.00 18.10
C LYS A 76 9.72 15.55 16.87
N ASP A 77 9.22 16.67 16.37
CA ASP A 77 9.92 17.48 15.39
C ASP A 77 11.31 17.80 15.96
N ASN A 78 12.37 17.34 15.29
CA ASN A 78 13.75 17.70 15.58
C ASN A 78 14.32 18.46 14.40
#